data_AF-A0A4R4TYX2-F1
#
_entry.id   AF-A0A4R4TYX2-F1
#
_cell.length_a   1.000
_cell.length_b   1.000
_cell.length_c   1.000
_cell.angle_alpha   90.00
_cell.angle_beta   90.00
_cell.angle_gamma   90.00
#
_symmetry.space_group_name_H-M   'P 1'
#
loop_
_entity.id
_entity.type
_entity.pdbx_description
1 polymer ?
#
loop_
_entity_poly.entity_id
_entity_poly.type
_entity_poly.pdbx_seq_one_letter_code
_entity_poly.pdbx_strand_id
1 'polypeptide(L)'
;MEQPGIRLGDGDVWLELARTDADSWRITADWCSSLTADFAADLSITEVMDFVTRMLARLRAPSGVRFSAAVTSGRNNPLTLKAEPVGDGFAFFVRLTPNGDDGACHVQMEIDPIATSELREKFDALHAALAA
;
A
#
# COMPACT_ATOMS: atom_id res chain seq x y z
N MET A 1 7.46 -21.30 1.41
CA MET A 1 7.51 -20.02 2.12
C MET A 1 6.62 -19.08 1.35
N GLU A 2 5.59 -18.54 1.98
CA GLU A 2 4.78 -17.49 1.34
C GLU A 2 5.68 -16.26 1.14
N GLN A 3 5.61 -15.65 -0.04
CA GLN A 3 6.40 -14.45 -0.33
C GLN A 3 5.80 -13.26 0.44
N PRO A 4 6.62 -12.37 1.04
CA PRO A 4 6.12 -11.21 1.78
C PRO A 4 5.15 -10.38 0.95
N GLY A 5 4.02 -10.00 1.53
CA GLY A 5 3.04 -9.15 0.86
C GLY A 5 2.01 -8.58 1.82
N ILE A 6 1.24 -7.60 1.33
CA ILE A 6 0.12 -7.00 2.05
C ILE A 6 -1.03 -6.74 1.10
N ARG A 7 -2.25 -6.98 1.59
CA ARG A 7 -3.49 -6.68 0.88
C ARG A 7 -4.37 -5.75 1.71
N LEU A 8 -4.74 -4.62 1.11
CA LEU A 8 -5.66 -3.63 1.64
C LEU A 8 -7.02 -3.77 0.94
N GLY A 9 -8.10 -3.71 1.70
CA GLY A 9 -9.44 -3.95 1.20
C GLY A 9 -9.75 -5.43 0.97
N ASP A 10 -11.01 -5.71 0.69
CA ASP A 10 -11.56 -7.03 0.42
C ASP A 10 -12.67 -6.95 -0.63
N GLY A 11 -13.20 -8.12 -1.01
CA GLY A 11 -14.30 -8.23 -1.97
C GLY A 11 -14.02 -7.51 -3.29
N ASP A 12 -14.88 -6.55 -3.61
CA ASP A 12 -14.91 -5.83 -4.87
C ASP A 12 -13.83 -4.74 -4.98
N VAL A 13 -13.21 -4.30 -3.86
CA VAL A 13 -12.29 -3.16 -3.88
C VAL A 13 -11.05 -3.43 -3.06
N TRP A 14 -9.91 -3.62 -3.73
CA TRP A 14 -8.68 -3.99 -3.05
C TRP A 14 -7.40 -3.59 -3.79
N LEU A 15 -6.32 -3.54 -3.03
CA LEU A 15 -4.95 -3.33 -3.48
C LEU A 15 -4.05 -4.37 -2.81
N GLU A 16 -3.14 -4.96 -3.58
CA GLU A 16 -2.13 -5.90 -3.10
C GLU A 16 -0.75 -5.47 -3.57
N LEU A 17 0.19 -5.53 -2.64
CA LEU A 17 1.63 -5.38 -2.88
C LEU A 17 2.28 -6.70 -2.45
N ALA A 18 2.77 -7.47 -3.42
CA ALA A 18 3.35 -8.79 -3.19
C ALA A 18 4.77 -8.86 -3.75
N ARG A 19 5.70 -9.40 -2.97
CA ARG A 19 7.08 -9.61 -3.42
C ARG A 19 7.12 -10.76 -4.41
N THR A 20 7.75 -10.59 -5.57
CA THR A 20 7.90 -11.65 -6.57
C THR A 20 9.31 -12.24 -6.59
N ASP A 21 10.34 -11.41 -6.41
CA ASP A 21 11.74 -11.83 -6.31
C ASP A 21 12.55 -10.95 -5.34
N ALA A 22 13.88 -10.91 -5.46
CA ALA A 22 14.76 -10.19 -4.53
C ALA A 22 14.42 -8.70 -4.43
N ASP A 23 14.23 -8.03 -5.57
CA ASP A 23 14.05 -6.57 -5.72
C ASP A 23 12.84 -6.21 -6.60
N SER A 24 12.04 -7.20 -7.00
CA SER A 24 10.82 -7.02 -7.77
C SER A 24 9.60 -7.33 -6.93
N TRP A 25 8.63 -6.44 -7.04
CA TRP A 25 7.34 -6.50 -6.42
C TRP A 25 6.26 -6.40 -7.50
N ARG A 26 5.11 -7.00 -7.24
CA ARG A 26 3.92 -6.87 -8.08
C ARG A 26 2.88 -6.07 -7.32
N ILE A 27 2.31 -5.10 -8.01
CA ILE A 27 1.19 -4.30 -7.51
C ILE A 27 -0.03 -4.69 -8.32
N THR A 28 -1.03 -5.19 -7.62
CA THR A 28 -2.31 -5.58 -8.20
C THR A 28 -3.41 -4.79 -7.50
N ALA A 29 -4.35 -4.25 -8.24
CA ALA A 29 -5.50 -3.56 -7.70
C ALA A 29 -6.75 -3.83 -8.54
N ASP A 30 -7.89 -3.92 -7.88
CA ASP A 30 -9.19 -4.11 -8.51
C ASP A 30 -10.20 -3.18 -7.85
N TRP A 31 -11.00 -2.52 -8.68
CA TRP A 31 -12.15 -1.75 -8.26
C TRP A 31 -13.38 -2.22 -9.04
N CYS A 32 -14.21 -3.00 -8.34
CA CYS A 32 -15.44 -3.62 -8.79
C CYS A 32 -15.31 -4.33 -10.14
N SER A 33 -14.16 -4.95 -10.42
CA SER A 33 -13.77 -5.54 -11.72
C SER A 33 -13.93 -4.59 -12.93
N SER A 34 -14.15 -3.31 -12.67
CA SER A 34 -14.37 -2.26 -13.66
C SER A 34 -13.07 -1.52 -13.97
N LEU A 35 -12.14 -1.54 -13.02
CA LEU A 35 -10.81 -0.97 -13.15
C LEU A 35 -9.81 -1.91 -12.48
N THR A 36 -8.92 -2.49 -13.28
CA THR A 36 -7.88 -3.40 -12.81
C THR A 36 -6.51 -2.84 -13.15
N ALA A 37 -5.60 -2.85 -12.19
CA ALA A 37 -4.18 -2.56 -12.42
C ALA A 37 -3.37 -3.77 -12.00
N ASP A 38 -2.41 -4.16 -12.81
CA ASP A 38 -1.50 -5.27 -12.52
C ASP A 38 -0.16 -5.01 -13.19
N PHE A 39 0.87 -4.70 -12.41
CA PHE A 39 2.17 -4.34 -12.93
C PHE A 39 3.31 -4.67 -11.96
N ALA A 40 4.50 -4.90 -12.52
CA ALA A 40 5.72 -5.05 -11.76
C ALA A 40 6.26 -3.68 -11.34
N ALA A 41 6.84 -3.63 -10.15
CA ALA A 41 7.51 -2.47 -9.57
C ALA A 41 8.91 -2.91 -9.12
N ASP A 42 9.91 -2.12 -9.51
CA ASP A 42 11.28 -2.26 -9.05
C ASP A 42 11.40 -1.58 -7.69
N LEU A 43 11.41 -2.38 -6.62
CA LEU A 43 11.37 -1.94 -5.23
C LEU A 43 12.28 -2.81 -4.39
N SER A 44 13.28 -2.18 -3.76
CA SER A 44 14.14 -2.87 -2.80
C SER A 44 13.38 -3.21 -1.52
N ILE A 45 13.85 -4.24 -0.80
CA ILE A 45 13.35 -4.57 0.54
C ILE A 45 13.41 -3.35 1.47
N THR A 46 14.48 -2.56 1.39
CA THR A 46 14.68 -1.36 2.23
C THR A 46 13.59 -0.33 1.98
N GLU A 47 13.21 -0.08 0.73
CA GLU A 47 12.14 0.88 0.41
C GLU A 47 10.80 0.43 0.98
N VAL A 48 10.46 -0.86 0.84
CA VAL A 48 9.22 -1.39 1.39
C VAL A 48 9.26 -1.40 2.92
N MET A 49 10.39 -1.75 3.54
CA MET A 49 10.57 -1.72 4.99
C MET A 49 10.40 -0.30 5.56
N ASP A 50 11.01 0.69 4.90
CA ASP A 50 10.88 2.10 5.29
C ASP A 50 9.44 2.59 5.15
N PHE A 51 8.75 2.19 4.08
CA PHE A 51 7.34 2.47 3.90
C PHE A 51 6.48 1.87 5.02
N VAL A 52 6.66 0.58 5.32
CA VAL A 52 5.93 -0.13 6.37
C VAL A 52 6.19 0.52 7.74
N THR A 53 7.44 0.89 8.03
CA THR A 53 7.82 1.58 9.27
C THR A 53 7.11 2.93 9.39
N ARG A 54 7.05 3.72 8.31
CA ARG A 54 6.30 4.99 8.28
C ARG A 54 4.80 4.76 8.50
N MET A 55 4.21 3.76 7.86
CA MET A 55 2.79 3.40 8.02
C MET A 55 2.49 3.04 9.47
N LEU A 56 3.26 2.14 10.07
CA LEU A 56 3.09 1.73 11.47
C LEU A 56 3.25 2.90 12.44
N ALA A 57 4.21 3.79 12.21
CA ALA A 57 4.37 4.99 13.03
C ALA A 57 3.12 5.88 13.01
N ARG A 58 2.48 6.04 11.83
CA ARG A 58 1.21 6.79 11.70
C ARG A 58 0.06 6.08 12.38
N LEU A 59 -0.08 4.77 12.17
CA LEU A 59 -1.16 3.98 12.75
C LEU A 59 -1.07 3.88 14.27
N ARG A 60 0.13 3.95 14.87
CA ARG A 60 0.34 3.91 16.32
C ARG A 60 0.17 5.29 16.98
N ALA A 61 0.25 6.38 16.22
CA ALA A 61 0.03 7.71 16.75
C ALA A 61 -1.47 7.94 17.02
N PRO A 62 -1.86 8.47 18.19
CA PRO A 62 -3.28 8.67 18.57
C PRO A 62 -3.93 9.89 17.89
N SER A 63 -3.54 10.21 16.65
CA SER A 63 -3.89 11.50 16.05
C SER A 63 -5.26 11.49 15.36
N GLY A 64 -5.73 10.36 14.82
CA GLY A 64 -6.93 10.35 13.97
C GLY A 64 -6.83 11.37 12.81
N VAL A 65 -5.61 11.76 12.43
CA VAL A 65 -5.34 12.78 11.42
C VAL A 65 -5.04 12.09 10.11
N ARG A 66 -5.58 12.65 9.02
CA ARG A 66 -5.26 12.25 7.66
C ARG A 66 -3.75 12.24 7.39
N PHE A 67 -3.29 11.29 6.61
CA PHE A 67 -1.88 11.23 6.23
C PHE A 67 -1.70 10.66 4.83
N SER A 68 -0.48 10.81 4.30
CA SER A 68 -0.10 10.21 3.04
C SER A 68 1.25 9.54 3.19
N ALA A 69 1.40 8.41 2.50
CA ALA A 69 2.62 7.63 2.47
C ALA A 69 2.83 7.10 1.05
N ALA A 70 4.02 7.35 0.51
CA ALA A 70 4.49 6.77 -0.74
C ALA A 70 5.41 5.59 -0.42
N VAL A 71 5.40 4.55 -1.25
CA VAL A 71 6.27 3.38 -1.04
C VAL A 71 7.74 3.77 -1.20
N THR A 72 8.05 4.62 -2.19
CA THR A 72 9.36 5.29 -2.28
C THR A 72 9.20 6.80 -2.19
N SER A 73 10.23 7.50 -1.68
CA SER A 73 10.31 8.96 -1.75
C SER A 73 10.89 9.45 -3.09
N GLY A 74 11.26 8.54 -3.99
CA GLY A 74 11.91 8.81 -5.25
C GLY A 74 10.95 9.09 -6.41
N ARG A 75 11.51 9.52 -7.53
CA ARG A 75 10.76 9.87 -8.76
C ARG A 75 10.06 8.69 -9.45
N ASN A 76 10.37 7.45 -9.09
CA ASN A 76 9.75 6.26 -9.67
C ASN A 76 8.82 5.58 -8.65
N ASN A 77 8.09 6.36 -7.86
CA ASN A 77 7.16 5.80 -6.88
C ASN A 77 5.97 5.15 -7.59
N PRO A 78 5.71 3.84 -7.40
CA PRO A 78 4.61 3.14 -8.06
C PRO A 78 3.28 3.21 -7.28
N LEU A 79 3.32 3.58 -5.98
CA LEU A 79 2.17 3.53 -5.08
C LEU A 79 2.21 4.66 -4.05
N THR A 80 1.15 5.47 -4.02
CA THR A 80 0.88 6.42 -2.94
C THR A 80 -0.47 6.10 -2.30
N LEU A 81 -0.46 6.02 -0.98
CA LEU A 81 -1.67 5.90 -0.15
C LEU A 81 -1.95 7.23 0.54
N LYS A 82 -3.18 7.71 0.43
CA LYS A 82 -3.70 8.80 1.27
C LYS A 82 -4.79 8.25 2.16
N ALA A 83 -4.52 8.23 3.46
CA ALA A 83 -5.43 7.74 4.48
C ALA A 83 -6.28 8.90 5.01
N GLU A 84 -7.61 8.76 4.91
CA GLU A 84 -8.58 9.67 5.53
C GLU A 84 -9.23 8.95 6.73
N PRO A 85 -9.29 9.57 7.92
CA PRO A 85 -9.82 8.95 9.12
C PRO A 85 -11.34 8.76 8.99
N VAL A 86 -11.83 7.55 9.26
CA VAL A 86 -13.26 7.21 9.25
C VAL A 86 -13.56 6.29 10.42
N GLY A 87 -14.31 6.78 11.41
CA GLY A 87 -14.54 6.04 12.67
C GLY A 87 -13.23 5.67 13.35
N ASP A 88 -13.07 4.39 13.70
CA ASP A 88 -11.86 3.83 14.31
C ASP A 88 -10.83 3.31 13.27
N GLY A 89 -10.98 3.70 12.01
CA GLY A 89 -10.19 3.22 10.88
C GLY A 89 -9.81 4.31 9.88
N PHE A 90 -9.38 3.86 8.69
CA PHE A 90 -9.01 4.75 7.60
C PHE A 90 -9.56 4.23 6.27
N ALA A 91 -10.21 5.11 5.51
CA ALA A 91 -10.40 4.92 4.08
C ALA A 91 -9.13 5.34 3.34
N PHE A 92 -8.84 4.70 2.20
CA PHE A 92 -7.64 4.98 1.43
C PHE A 92 -7.96 5.48 0.03
N PHE A 93 -7.43 6.64 -0.32
CA PHE A 93 -7.30 7.06 -1.71
C PHE A 93 -5.95 6.58 -2.23
N VAL A 94 -6.00 5.60 -3.13
CA VAL A 94 -4.84 4.96 -3.75
C VAL A 94 -4.52 5.66 -5.05
N ARG A 95 -3.25 6.01 -5.25
CA ARG A 95 -2.72 6.45 -6.55
C ARG A 95 -1.65 5.48 -7.01
N LEU A 96 -1.86 4.86 -8.17
CA LEU A 96 -0.92 3.94 -8.81
C LEU A 96 -0.30 4.56 -10.04
N THR A 97 0.98 4.32 -10.22
CA THR A 97 1.81 4.91 -11.28
C THR A 97 2.68 3.81 -11.91
N PRO A 98 2.13 3.01 -12.86
CA PRO A 98 2.79 1.82 -13.40
C PRO A 98 4.16 2.09 -14.06
N ASN A 99 4.33 3.26 -14.66
CA ASN A 99 5.57 3.68 -15.32
C ASN A 99 6.40 4.66 -14.48
N GLY A 100 6.16 4.74 -13.17
CA GLY A 100 6.70 5.80 -12.31
C GLY A 100 5.92 7.11 -12.42
N ASP A 101 6.47 8.21 -11.92
CA ASP A 101 5.75 9.48 -11.68
C ASP A 101 5.37 10.26 -12.96
N ASP A 102 5.25 9.59 -14.11
CA ASP A 102 4.51 10.09 -15.26
C ASP A 102 3.04 10.26 -14.86
N GLY A 103 2.73 11.44 -14.33
CA GLY A 103 1.40 11.80 -13.86
C GLY A 103 0.34 11.77 -14.97
N ALA A 104 0.73 11.61 -16.24
CA ALA A 104 -0.21 11.45 -17.35
C ALA A 104 -0.97 10.12 -17.32
N CYS A 105 -0.35 9.04 -16.80
CA CYS A 105 -0.91 7.69 -16.81
C CYS A 105 -0.93 7.11 -15.39
N HIS A 106 -1.90 7.57 -14.59
CA HIS A 106 -2.08 7.10 -13.21
C HIS A 106 -3.49 6.54 -13.00
N VAL A 107 -3.61 5.57 -12.10
CA VAL A 107 -4.88 5.00 -11.66
C VAL A 107 -5.21 5.54 -10.28
N GLN A 108 -6.45 5.97 -10.06
CA GLN A 108 -6.96 6.34 -8.76
C GLN A 108 -8.12 5.43 -8.38
N MET A 109 -8.14 5.02 -7.12
CA MET A 109 -9.26 4.28 -6.54
C MET A 109 -9.38 4.62 -5.06
N GLU A 110 -10.57 4.42 -4.52
CA GLU A 110 -10.85 4.51 -3.09
C GLU A 110 -11.03 3.10 -2.54
N ILE A 111 -10.46 2.81 -1.37
CA ILE A 111 -10.70 1.60 -0.59
C ILE A 111 -11.51 2.00 0.64
N ASP A 112 -12.56 1.23 0.93
CA ASP A 112 -13.43 1.42 2.08
C ASP A 112 -12.65 1.46 3.41
N PRO A 113 -13.23 2.03 4.48
CA PRO A 113 -12.59 2.11 5.78
C PRO A 113 -12.13 0.76 6.31
N ILE A 114 -10.84 0.65 6.61
CA ILE A 114 -10.23 -0.51 7.27
C ILE A 114 -9.94 -0.14 8.73
N ALA A 115 -10.30 -1.01 9.66
CA ALA A 115 -10.09 -0.79 11.08
C ALA A 115 -8.59 -0.58 11.40
N THR A 116 -8.27 0.36 12.30
CA THR A 116 -6.86 0.63 12.67
C THR A 116 -6.16 -0.61 13.23
N SER A 117 -6.86 -1.45 13.99
CA SER A 117 -6.32 -2.71 14.51
C SER A 117 -5.94 -3.69 13.40
N GLU A 118 -6.80 -3.84 12.39
CA GLU A 118 -6.55 -4.70 11.23
C GLU A 118 -5.38 -4.17 10.40
N LEU A 119 -5.33 -2.85 10.16
CA LEU A 119 -4.21 -2.23 9.46
C LEU A 119 -2.89 -2.48 10.20
N ARG A 120 -2.86 -2.30 11.52
CA ARG A 120 -1.67 -2.58 12.32
C ARG A 120 -1.23 -4.02 12.19
N GLU A 121 -2.15 -4.98 12.32
CA GLU A 121 -1.86 -6.40 12.16
C GLU A 121 -1.25 -6.71 10.78
N LYS A 122 -1.87 -6.24 9.70
CA LYS A 122 -1.38 -6.46 8.33
C LYS A 122 0.01 -5.86 8.11
N PHE A 123 0.25 -4.63 8.57
CA PHE A 123 1.56 -3.99 8.44
C PHE A 123 2.63 -4.59 9.37
N ASP A 124 2.26 -5.02 10.58
CA ASP A 124 3.17 -5.72 11.50
C ASP A 124 3.57 -7.10 10.93
N ALA A 125 2.64 -7.83 10.30
CA ALA A 125 2.92 -9.09 9.62
C ALA A 125 3.89 -8.91 8.44
N LEU A 126 3.66 -7.89 7.60
CA LEU A 126 4.58 -7.56 6.50
C LEU A 126 5.96 -7.14 7.04
N HIS A 127 6.01 -6.31 8.09
CA HIS A 127 7.27 -5.92 8.72
C HIS A 127 8.07 -7.14 9.21
N ALA A 128 7.40 -8.08 9.89
CA ALA A 128 8.03 -9.31 10.37
C ALA A 128 8.55 -10.19 9.22
N ALA A 129 7.77 -10.32 8.14
CA ALA A 129 8.16 -11.10 6.96
C ALA A 129 9.34 -10.49 6.20
N LEU A 130 9.51 -9.16 6.23
CA LEU A 130 10.65 -8.47 5.61
C LEU A 130 11.92 -8.50 6.46
N ALA A 131 11.79 -8.75 7.77
CA ALA A 131 12.91 -8.82 8.70
C ALA A 131 13.48 -10.23 8.89
N ALA A 132 12.81 -11.25 8.34
CA ALA A 132 13.18 -12.66 8.39
C ALA A 132 14.15 -13.04 7.25
#